data_AF-A0A968P9G7-F1
#
_entry.id   AF-A0A968P9G7-F1
#
_cell.length_a   1.000
_cell.length_b   1.000
_cell.length_c   1.000
_cell.angle_alpha   90.00
_cell.angle_beta   90.00
_cell.angle_gamma   90.00
#
_symmetry.space_group_name_H-M   'P 1'
#
loop_
_entity.id
_entity.type
_entity.pdbx_description
1 polymer ?
#
loop_
_entity_poly.entity_id
_entity_poly.type
_entity_poly.pdbx_seq_one_letter_code
_entity_poly.pdbx_strand_id
1 'polypeptide(L)'
;EAPVKRRRPAEIGAEELEAVLRAYRFEPAAAAEALGITRPSLYYLIRQHPTLKTAEDLEDDVIAQVLERNGGNAAAAAQELEVSARALRRRLGKLT
;
A
#
# COMPACT_ATOMS: atom_id res chain seq x y z
N GLU A 1 -17.64 22.69 11.76
CA GLU A 1 -17.37 21.68 10.71
C GLU A 1 -18.35 20.53 10.84
N ALA A 2 -19.03 20.16 9.75
CA ALA A 2 -19.85 18.95 9.72
C ALA A 2 -18.91 17.72 9.71
N PRO A 3 -19.20 16.65 10.46
CA PRO A 3 -18.37 15.47 10.43
C PRO A 3 -18.40 14.89 9.02
N VAL A 4 -17.25 14.87 8.33
CA VAL A 4 -17.09 14.14 7.07
C VAL A 4 -17.51 12.70 7.36
N LYS A 5 -18.62 12.27 6.74
CA LYS A 5 -19.24 10.97 6.97
C LYS A 5 -18.30 9.91 6.40
N ARG A 6 -17.38 9.43 7.24
CA ARG A 6 -16.40 8.41 6.85
C ARG A 6 -17.15 7.15 6.44
N ARG A 7 -16.82 6.59 5.27
CA ARG A 7 -17.38 5.31 4.82
C ARG A 7 -16.94 4.21 5.78
N ARG A 8 -17.77 3.18 5.95
CA ARG A 8 -17.35 2.01 6.72
C ARG A 8 -16.40 1.18 5.85
N PRO A 9 -15.30 0.65 6.39
CA PRO A 9 -14.40 -0.22 5.63
C PRO A 9 -15.13 -1.43 5.03
N ALA A 10 -16.17 -1.95 5.69
CA ALA A 10 -17.00 -3.04 5.17
C ALA A 10 -17.80 -2.67 3.90
N GLU A 11 -17.94 -1.37 3.58
CA GLU A 11 -18.59 -0.87 2.36
C GLU A 11 -17.60 -0.67 1.20
N ILE A 12 -16.31 -0.96 1.42
CA ILE A 12 -15.27 -0.92 0.38
C ILE A 12 -15.09 -2.35 -0.14
N GLY A 13 -15.38 -2.56 -1.42
CA GLY A 13 -15.12 -3.84 -2.09
C GLY A 13 -13.63 -4.09 -2.30
N ALA A 14 -13.26 -5.36 -2.50
CA ALA A 14 -11.89 -5.77 -2.84
C ALA A 14 -11.38 -5.04 -4.09
N GLU A 15 -12.15 -5.08 -5.18
CA GLU A 15 -11.81 -4.44 -6.45
C GLU A 15 -11.71 -2.91 -6.32
N GLU A 16 -12.59 -2.28 -5.54
CA GLU A 16 -12.56 -0.85 -5.27
C GLU A 16 -11.30 -0.45 -4.49
N LEU A 17 -10.94 -1.25 -3.48
CA LEU A 17 -9.72 -1.06 -2.69
C LEU A 17 -8.47 -1.17 -3.57
N GLU A 18 -8.37 -2.21 -4.40
CA GLU A 18 -7.24 -2.42 -5.31
C GLU A 18 -7.13 -1.30 -6.34
N ALA A 19 -8.25 -0.91 -6.95
CA ALA A 19 -8.27 0.18 -7.92
C ALA A 19 -7.79 1.50 -7.31
N VAL A 20 -8.28 1.85 -6.12
CA VAL A 20 -7.87 3.09 -5.43
C VAL A 20 -6.41 3.00 -4.98
N LEU A 21 -5.97 1.88 -4.40
CA LEU A 21 -4.57 1.70 -4.04
C LEU A 21 -3.66 1.87 -5.27
N ARG A 22 -3.98 1.23 -6.38
CA ARG A 22 -3.19 1.37 -7.62
C ARG A 22 -3.19 2.81 -8.14
N ALA A 23 -4.34 3.49 -8.15
CA ALA A 23 -4.47 4.89 -8.58
C ALA A 23 -3.60 5.85 -7.73
N TYR A 24 -3.50 5.57 -6.42
CA TYR A 24 -2.71 6.37 -5.48
C TYR A 24 -1.32 5.78 -5.20
N ARG A 25 -0.80 4.91 -6.09
CA ARG A 25 0.53 4.28 -5.97
C ARG A 25 0.78 3.62 -4.60
N PHE A 26 -0.27 2.99 -4.09
CA PHE A 26 -0.32 2.27 -2.82
C PHE A 26 0.01 3.14 -1.60
N GLU A 27 -0.05 4.48 -1.72
CA GLU A 27 0.16 5.39 -0.59
C GLU A 27 -1.02 5.34 0.39
N PRO A 28 -0.81 4.82 1.62
CA PRO A 28 -1.92 4.52 2.53
C PRO A 28 -2.63 5.76 3.07
N ALA A 29 -1.95 6.91 3.11
CA ALA A 29 -2.58 8.17 3.52
C ALA A 29 -3.55 8.65 2.44
N ALA A 30 -3.08 8.77 1.19
CA ALA A 30 -3.87 9.28 0.09
C ALA A 30 -5.02 8.32 -0.29
N ALA A 31 -4.79 7.01 -0.28
CA ALA A 31 -5.83 6.02 -0.52
C ALA A 31 -6.91 6.04 0.57
N ALA A 32 -6.54 6.19 1.84
CA ALA A 32 -7.51 6.29 2.93
C ALA A 32 -8.39 7.55 2.80
N GLU A 33 -7.78 8.69 2.45
CA GLU A 33 -8.52 9.93 2.19
C GLU A 33 -9.45 9.79 0.99
N ALA A 34 -8.99 9.20 -0.11
CA ALA A 34 -9.80 8.97 -1.32
C ALA A 34 -11.00 8.04 -1.07
N LEU A 35 -10.79 6.98 -0.28
CA LEU A 35 -11.86 6.07 0.13
C LEU A 35 -12.77 6.66 1.23
N GLY A 36 -12.39 7.79 1.82
CA GLY A 36 -13.11 8.40 2.93
C GLY A 36 -13.09 7.54 4.20
N ILE A 37 -12.03 6.76 4.42
CA ILE A 37 -11.85 5.89 5.58
C ILE A 37 -10.66 6.33 6.44
N THR A 38 -10.52 5.74 7.63
CA THR A 38 -9.33 6.00 8.47
C THR A 38 -8.15 5.15 8.01
N ARG A 39 -6.91 5.63 8.25
CA ARG A 39 -5.69 4.86 7.97
C ARG A 39 -5.69 3.47 8.64
N PRO A 40 -6.07 3.32 9.93
CA PRO A 40 -6.20 1.99 10.54
C PRO A 40 -7.19 1.08 9.82
N SER A 41 -8.33 1.62 9.36
CA SER A 41 -9.31 0.87 8.58
C SER A 41 -8.75 0.40 7.23
N LEU A 42 -7.93 1.23 6.57
CA LEU A 42 -7.26 0.84 5.33
C LEU A 42 -6.29 -0.33 5.57
N TYR A 43 -5.46 -0.26 6.61
CA TYR A 43 -4.55 -1.37 6.95
C TYR A 43 -5.31 -2.64 7.34
N TYR A 44 -6.45 -2.51 8.03
CA TYR A 44 -7.32 -3.65 8.31
C TYR A 44 -7.80 -4.31 7.02
N LEU A 45 -8.31 -3.52 6.05
CA LEU A 45 -8.75 -4.05 4.76
C LEU A 45 -7.62 -4.71 3.97
N ILE A 46 -6.44 -4.07 3.90
CA ILE A 46 -5.26 -4.65 3.24
C ILE A 46 -4.90 -6.01 3.86
N ARG A 47 -4.90 -6.12 5.19
CA ARG A 47 -4.61 -7.38 5.90
C ARG A 47 -5.67 -8.47 5.72
N GLN A 48 -6.90 -8.11 5.39
CA GLN A 48 -7.96 -9.05 5.06
C GLN A 48 -7.96 -9.45 3.58
N HIS A 49 -7.27 -8.67 2.74
CA HIS A 49 -7.18 -8.93 1.32
C HIS A 49 -6.18 -10.08 1.04
N PRO A 50 -6.55 -11.11 0.27
CA PRO A 50 -5.69 -12.27 0.07
C PRO A 50 -4.46 -11.99 -0.80
N THR A 51 -4.53 -10.98 -1.67
CA THR A 51 -3.45 -10.65 -2.64
C THR A 51 -2.60 -9.46 -2.21
N LEU A 52 -3.13 -8.54 -1.39
CA LEU A 52 -2.41 -7.32 -1.05
C LEU A 52 -1.47 -7.57 0.12
N LYS A 53 -0.22 -7.12 -0.02
CA LYS A 53 0.79 -7.19 1.03
C LYS A 53 1.27 -5.80 1.41
N THR A 54 1.83 -5.70 2.60
CA THR A 54 2.54 -4.47 3.01
C THR A 54 4.03 -4.65 2.79
N ALA A 55 4.77 -3.55 2.64
CA ALA A 55 6.23 -3.65 2.51
C ALA A 55 6.93 -4.29 3.73
N GLU A 56 6.24 -4.37 4.88
CA GLU A 56 6.75 -5.08 6.07
C GLU A 56 6.47 -6.58 6.03
N ASP A 57 5.50 -7.03 5.21
CA ASP A 57 5.16 -8.44 4.98
C ASP A 57 6.00 -9.07 3.86
N LEU A 58 6.61 -8.25 3.00
CA LEU A 58 7.47 -8.71 1.93
C LEU A 58 8.81 -9.24 2.47
N GLU A 59 9.23 -10.37 1.91
CA GLU A 59 10.54 -10.97 2.17
C GLU A 59 11.66 -10.13 1.56
N ASP A 60 12.80 -10.09 2.25
CA ASP A 60 13.93 -9.24 1.89
C ASP A 60 14.54 -9.64 0.54
N ASP A 61 14.55 -10.94 0.23
CA ASP A 61 15.00 -11.47 -1.05
C ASP A 61 14.12 -11.00 -2.22
N VAL A 62 12.80 -11.01 -2.04
CA VAL A 62 11.85 -10.52 -3.06
C VAL A 62 12.04 -9.02 -3.30
N ILE A 63 12.22 -8.24 -2.23
CA ILE A 63 12.50 -6.81 -2.34
C ILE A 63 13.80 -6.57 -3.11
N ALA A 64 14.87 -7.29 -2.78
CA ALA A 64 16.17 -7.16 -3.45
C ALA A 64 16.08 -7.53 -4.93
N GLN A 65 15.47 -8.67 -5.26
CA GLN A 65 15.29 -9.12 -6.64
C GLN A 65 14.52 -8.11 -7.49
N VAL A 66 13.40 -7.58 -7.00
CA VAL A 66 12.61 -6.61 -7.76
C VAL A 66 13.36 -5.27 -7.86
N LEU A 67 14.04 -4.85 -6.80
CA LEU A 67 14.84 -3.63 -6.82
C LEU A 67 15.99 -3.72 -7.83
N GLU A 68 16.70 -4.85 -7.91
CA GLU A 68 17.75 -5.11 -8.90
C GLU A 68 17.21 -5.13 -10.32
N ARG A 69 16.08 -5.82 -10.57
CA ARG A 69 15.42 -5.83 -11.89
C ARG A 69 15.03 -4.43 -12.36
N ASN A 70 14.67 -3.55 -11.42
CA ASN A 70 14.34 -2.15 -11.68
C ASN A 70 15.56 -1.21 -11.62
N GLY A 71 16.79 -1.75 -11.59
CA GLY A 71 18.03 -0.95 -11.61
C GLY A 71 18.21 -0.07 -10.38
N GLY A 72 17.72 -0.49 -9.21
CA GLY A 72 17.75 0.30 -7.98
C GLY A 72 16.61 1.31 -7.85
N ASN A 73 15.65 1.34 -8.79
CA ASN A 73 14.54 2.29 -8.74
C ASN A 73 13.45 1.83 -7.77
N ALA A 74 13.52 2.31 -6.53
CA ALA A 74 12.52 2.01 -5.50
C ALA A 74 11.09 2.44 -5.87
N ALA A 75 10.90 3.45 -6.72
CA ALA A 75 9.54 3.85 -7.12
C ALA A 75 8.92 2.85 -8.11
N ALA A 76 9.72 2.37 -9.07
CA ALA A 76 9.29 1.35 -10.02
C ALA A 76 9.10 0.00 -9.32
N ALA A 77 10.06 -0.41 -8.48
CA ALA A 77 9.97 -1.62 -7.68
C ALA A 77 8.74 -1.63 -6.77
N ALA A 78 8.39 -0.49 -6.17
CA ALA A 78 7.20 -0.37 -5.33
C ALA A 78 5.90 -0.57 -6.11
N GLN A 79 5.82 -0.15 -7.38
CA GLN A 79 4.65 -0.40 -8.21
C GLN A 79 4.53 -1.88 -8.59
N GLU A 80 5.65 -2.55 -8.88
CA GLU A 80 5.67 -3.99 -9.19
C GLU A 80 5.34 -4.85 -7.97
N LEU A 81 5.79 -4.42 -6.78
CA LEU A 81 5.50 -5.08 -5.50
C LEU A 81 4.15 -4.70 -4.90
N GLU A 82 3.38 -3.82 -5.55
CA GLU A 82 2.07 -3.36 -5.09
C GLU A 82 2.10 -2.74 -3.66
N VAL A 83 3.17 -2.00 -3.37
CA VAL A 83 3.38 -1.31 -2.09
C VAL A 83 3.74 0.16 -2.29
N SER A 84 3.61 0.96 -1.23
CA SER A 84 4.05 2.36 -1.30
C SER A 84 5.57 2.48 -1.42
N ALA A 85 6.03 3.38 -2.29
CA ALA A 85 7.46 3.70 -2.41
C ALA A 85 8.07 4.18 -1.09
N ARG A 86 7.28 4.88 -0.26
CA ARG A 86 7.69 5.32 1.06
C ARG A 86 7.92 4.16 2.02
N ALA A 87 7.01 3.17 2.06
CA ALA A 87 7.19 2.00 2.91
C ALA A 87 8.35 1.11 2.42
N LEU A 88 8.53 0.97 1.10
CA LEU A 88 9.66 0.25 0.53
C LEU A 88 10.99 0.89 0.94
N ARG A 89 11.14 2.22 0.79
CA ARG A 89 12.33 2.95 1.26
C ARG A 89 12.58 2.78 2.76
N ARG A 90 11.52 2.79 3.57
CA ARG A 90 11.63 2.55 5.02
C ARG A 90 12.11 1.13 5.32
N ARG A 91 11.66 0.13 4.55
CA ARG A 91 12.10 -1.27 4.70
C ARG A 91 13.55 -1.44 4.30
N LEU A 92 13.96 -0.86 3.16
CA LEU A 92 15.36 -0.85 2.70
C LEU A 92 16.29 -0.23 3.75
N GLY A 93 15.89 0.88 4.37
CA GLY A 93 16.68 1.50 5.45
C GLY A 93 16.78 0.68 6.75
N LYS A 94 16.01 -0.40 6.91
CA LYS A 94 16.18 -1.37 8.01
C LYS A 94 17.11 -2.54 7.63
N LEU A 95 17.41 -2.72 6.35
CA LEU A 95 18.21 -3.84 5.82
C LEU A 95 19.69 -3.49 5.64
N THR A 96 20.01 -2.19 5.62
CA THR A 96 21.37 -1.64 5.72
C THR A 96 21.73 -1.43 7.18
#